data_AF-A0A0D6M0F9-F1
#
_entry.id   AF-A0A0D6M0F9-F1
#
_cell.length_a   1.000
_cell.length_b   1.000
_cell.length_c   1.000
_cell.angle_alpha   90.00
_cell.angle_beta   90.00
_cell.angle_gamma   90.00
#
_symmetry.space_group_name_H-M   'P 1'
#
loop_
_entity.id
_entity.type
_entity.pdbx_description
1 polymer ?
#
loop_
_entity_poly.entity_id
_entity_poly.type
_entity_poly.pdbx_seq_one_letter_code
_entity_poly.pdbx_strand_id
1 'polypeptide(L)'
;MTPRNVAYVTVFVIFAVVVMVTYRDHERLANFEPIYAKLANLTSALVGKAELKDSVHTWVREYYSKQAAARVRGLDAIGRSSLRYDNLYNALVPEVFCPDLVRVGNVLDGGKYVCNPRAMPQYCSIYSLGLREEISFDREIQEFNNFTCRLHGYDMTPQSAHVANQYKSINGEMRALTIGPKTDSSKNVYFLGDLVTSNNDTDVEFLKMDIEGAEHTSLIPFLQKFTACQIFLELHGKPIEHVILLQQIAQLNYALFSYEINGNSLTACEYSFIHLDCMEQYGASMWKLYLKFVTPSKL
;
A
#
# COMPACT_ATOMS: atom_id res chain seq x y z
N MET A 1 13.94 -9.97 -14.59
CA MET A 1 14.94 -9.11 -15.25
C MET A 1 14.73 -7.70 -14.71
N THR A 2 15.79 -7.01 -14.28
CA THR A 2 15.65 -5.62 -13.82
C THR A 2 15.22 -4.71 -14.99
N PRO A 3 14.58 -3.54 -14.74
CA PRO A 3 14.20 -2.59 -15.80
C PRO A 3 15.39 -2.17 -16.67
N ARG A 4 16.59 -2.04 -16.05
CA ARG A 4 17.87 -1.87 -16.74
C ARG A 4 18.14 -3.00 -17.73
N ASN A 5 17.97 -4.26 -17.33
CA ASN A 5 18.21 -5.41 -18.20
C ASN A 5 17.20 -5.47 -19.36
N VAL A 6 15.96 -5.00 -19.18
CA VAL A 6 14.98 -4.89 -20.27
C VAL A 6 15.38 -3.79 -21.25
N ALA A 7 15.79 -2.61 -20.77
CA ALA A 7 16.28 -1.54 -21.63
C ALA A 7 17.55 -1.94 -22.39
N TYR A 8 18.50 -2.62 -21.75
CA TYR A 8 19.69 -3.15 -22.42
C TYR A 8 19.35 -4.19 -23.48
N VAL A 9 18.40 -5.10 -23.21
CA VAL A 9 17.95 -6.10 -24.18
C VAL A 9 17.26 -5.42 -25.37
N THR A 10 16.38 -4.44 -25.13
CA THR A 10 15.68 -3.73 -26.21
C THR A 10 16.64 -2.90 -27.06
N VAL A 11 17.58 -2.18 -26.45
CA VAL A 11 18.62 -1.42 -27.17
C VAL A 11 19.55 -2.35 -27.94
N PHE A 12 19.93 -3.49 -27.37
CA PHE A 12 20.79 -4.47 -28.04
C PHE A 12 20.09 -5.15 -29.22
N VAL A 13 18.79 -5.45 -29.10
CA VAL A 13 17.97 -6.01 -30.19
C VAL A 13 17.83 -4.98 -31.31
N ILE A 14 17.52 -3.72 -30.99
CA ILE A 14 17.43 -2.65 -32.00
C ILE A 14 18.79 -2.43 -32.69
N PHE A 15 19.89 -2.39 -31.93
CA PHE A 15 21.23 -2.24 -32.48
C PHE A 15 21.63 -3.43 -33.37
N ALA A 16 21.33 -4.67 -32.96
CA ALA A 16 21.59 -5.86 -33.75
C ALA A 16 20.77 -5.87 -35.06
N VAL A 17 19.50 -5.45 -35.01
CA VAL A 17 18.64 -5.32 -36.20
C VAL A 17 19.17 -4.22 -37.14
N VAL A 18 19.59 -3.07 -36.62
CA VAL A 18 20.18 -1.98 -37.43
C VAL A 18 21.52 -2.41 -38.06
N VAL A 19 22.38 -3.12 -37.32
CA VAL A 19 23.64 -3.66 -37.85
C VAL A 19 23.39 -4.70 -38.95
N MET A 20 22.38 -5.56 -38.80
CA MET A 20 22.03 -6.55 -39.83
C MET A 20 21.31 -5.96 -41.05
N VAL A 21 20.56 -4.86 -40.89
CA VAL A 21 19.92 -4.14 -42.01
C VAL A 21 20.95 -3.31 -42.80
N THR A 22 22.00 -2.81 -42.15
CA THR A 22 23.04 -1.97 -42.78
C THR A 22 24.19 -2.76 -43.40
N TYR A 23 24.47 -3.99 -42.94
CA TYR A 23 25.54 -4.83 -43.47
C TYR A 23 24.96 -5.95 -44.37
N ARG A 24 24.89 -5.69 -45.67
CA ARG A 24 24.25 -6.58 -46.65
C ARG A 24 25.27 -7.57 -47.24
N ASP A 25 25.49 -8.69 -46.54
CA ASP A 25 26.23 -9.83 -47.09
C ASP A 25 25.37 -11.10 -46.96
N HIS A 26 24.88 -11.61 -48.09
CA HIS A 26 23.78 -12.59 -48.17
C HIS A 26 24.12 -13.94 -47.51
N GLU A 27 25.40 -14.32 -47.43
CA GLU A 27 25.84 -15.59 -46.84
C GLU A 27 25.85 -15.60 -45.29
N ARG A 28 25.94 -14.43 -44.64
CA ARG A 28 25.94 -14.37 -43.16
C ARG A 28 24.52 -14.39 -42.57
N LEU A 29 23.51 -13.92 -43.29
CA LEU A 29 22.11 -13.91 -42.85
C LEU A 29 21.55 -15.32 -42.58
N ALA A 30 21.97 -16.31 -43.37
CA ALA A 30 21.56 -17.71 -43.19
C ALA A 30 21.99 -18.29 -41.83
N ASN A 31 23.12 -17.83 -41.27
CA ASN A 31 23.60 -18.28 -39.97
C ASN A 31 22.87 -17.61 -38.79
N PHE A 32 22.09 -16.54 -39.02
CA PHE A 32 21.33 -15.84 -37.99
C PHE A 32 19.85 -16.24 -37.94
N GLU A 33 19.28 -16.82 -39.01
CA GLU A 33 17.90 -17.34 -39.01
C GLU A 33 17.52 -18.17 -37.78
N PRO A 34 18.32 -19.17 -37.33
CA PRO A 34 17.97 -19.98 -36.17
C PRO A 34 17.95 -19.16 -34.86
N ILE A 35 18.76 -18.10 -34.78
CA ILE A 35 18.79 -17.19 -33.62
C ILE A 35 17.55 -16.29 -33.63
N TYR A 36 17.16 -15.76 -34.80
CA TYR A 36 15.95 -14.97 -34.97
C TYR A 36 14.68 -15.75 -34.64
N ALA A 37 14.55 -16.98 -35.15
CA ALA A 37 13.40 -17.83 -34.85
C ALA A 37 13.28 -18.12 -33.34
N LYS A 38 14.42 -18.33 -32.66
CA LYS A 38 14.45 -18.57 -31.22
C LYS A 38 14.08 -17.32 -30.42
N LEU A 39 14.57 -16.14 -30.83
CA LEU A 39 14.20 -14.86 -30.22
C LEU A 39 12.71 -14.54 -30.43
N ALA A 40 12.19 -14.73 -31.64
CA ALA A 40 10.78 -14.52 -31.97
C ALA A 40 9.86 -15.44 -31.15
N ASN A 41 10.22 -16.73 -31.02
CA ASN A 41 9.46 -17.67 -30.19
C ASN A 41 9.49 -17.28 -28.70
N LEU A 42 10.63 -16.78 -28.20
CA LEU A 42 10.74 -16.28 -26.83
C LEU A 42 9.87 -15.05 -26.59
N THR A 43 9.88 -14.07 -27.51
CA THR A 43 8.98 -12.90 -27.41
C THR A 43 7.52 -13.30 -27.51
N SER A 44 7.12 -14.16 -28.45
CA SER A 44 5.74 -14.65 -28.55
C SER A 44 5.30 -15.41 -27.30
N ALA A 45 6.16 -16.23 -26.70
CA ALA A 45 5.86 -16.93 -25.46
C ALA A 45 5.74 -15.98 -24.25
N LEU A 46 6.54 -14.91 -24.21
CA LEU A 46 6.46 -13.87 -23.17
C LEU A 46 5.20 -13.01 -23.32
N VAL A 47 4.87 -12.60 -24.55
CA VAL A 47 3.62 -11.88 -24.88
C VAL A 47 2.41 -12.74 -24.53
N GLY A 48 2.39 -14.01 -24.94
CA GLY A 48 1.31 -14.94 -24.62
C GLY A 48 1.14 -15.18 -23.12
N LYS A 49 2.23 -15.20 -22.33
CA LYS A 49 2.14 -15.25 -20.86
C LYS A 49 1.59 -13.97 -20.24
N ALA A 50 1.95 -12.80 -20.79
CA ALA A 50 1.44 -11.51 -20.34
C ALA A 50 -0.06 -11.37 -20.66
N GLU A 51 -0.48 -11.71 -21.88
CA GLU A 51 -1.88 -11.74 -22.31
C GLU A 51 -2.71 -12.73 -21.49
N LEU A 52 -2.18 -13.92 -21.22
CA LEU A 52 -2.86 -14.90 -20.36
C LEU A 52 -3.03 -14.36 -18.93
N LYS A 53 -1.99 -13.76 -18.34
CA LYS A 53 -2.06 -13.14 -17.01
C LYS A 53 -3.09 -12.00 -16.98
N ASP A 54 -3.14 -11.17 -18.01
CA ASP A 54 -4.11 -10.07 -18.10
C ASP A 54 -5.56 -10.61 -18.26
N SER A 55 -5.76 -11.62 -19.11
CA SER A 55 -7.06 -12.27 -19.34
C SER A 55 -7.64 -12.96 -18.10
N VAL A 56 -6.79 -13.57 -17.26
CA VAL A 56 -7.22 -14.26 -16.02
C VAL A 56 -7.83 -13.28 -15.02
N HIS A 57 -7.45 -12.00 -15.07
CA HIS A 57 -7.99 -10.97 -14.20
C HIS A 57 -9.13 -10.15 -14.82
N THR A 58 -9.32 -10.16 -16.14
CA THR A 58 -10.33 -9.32 -16.81
C THR A 58 -11.75 -9.60 -16.31
N TRP A 59 -12.15 -10.87 -16.21
CA TRP A 59 -13.50 -11.23 -15.76
C TRP A 59 -13.78 -10.77 -14.32
N VAL A 60 -12.75 -10.77 -13.45
CA VAL A 60 -12.87 -10.27 -12.07
C VAL A 60 -13.15 -8.78 -12.08
N ARG A 61 -12.40 -8.02 -12.88
CA ARG A 61 -12.60 -6.55 -13.04
C ARG A 61 -14.01 -6.24 -13.54
N GLU A 62 -14.49 -6.99 -14.52
CA GLU A 62 -15.84 -6.85 -15.07
C GLU A 62 -16.91 -7.14 -14.01
N TYR A 63 -16.75 -8.22 -13.25
CA TYR A 63 -17.70 -8.59 -12.20
C TYR A 63 -17.73 -7.56 -11.06
N TYR A 64 -16.56 -7.08 -10.62
CA TYR A 64 -16.46 -6.03 -9.60
C TYR A 64 -17.06 -4.72 -10.12
N SER A 65 -16.85 -4.39 -11.40
CA SER A 65 -17.46 -3.23 -12.05
C SER A 65 -18.99 -3.31 -12.07
N LYS A 66 -19.56 -4.50 -12.32
CA LYS A 66 -21.01 -4.74 -12.26
C LYS A 66 -21.58 -4.46 -10.85
N GLN A 67 -20.85 -4.78 -9.79
CA GLN A 67 -21.29 -4.62 -8.40
C GLN A 67 -20.99 -3.23 -7.81
N ALA A 68 -20.03 -2.48 -8.35
CA ALA A 68 -19.54 -1.23 -7.79
C ALA A 68 -20.65 -0.24 -7.43
N ALA A 69 -21.61 -0.01 -8.34
CA ALA A 69 -22.72 0.91 -8.09
C ALA A 69 -23.63 0.47 -6.93
N ALA A 70 -23.80 -0.84 -6.72
CA ALA A 70 -24.58 -1.35 -5.59
C ALA A 70 -23.84 -1.16 -4.26
N ARG A 71 -22.51 -1.34 -4.26
CA ARG A 71 -21.66 -1.07 -3.09
C ARG A 71 -21.72 0.40 -2.69
N VAL A 72 -21.59 1.31 -3.66
CA VAL A 72 -21.75 2.76 -3.44
C VAL A 72 -23.09 3.07 -2.78
N ARG A 73 -24.21 2.59 -3.35
CA ARG A 73 -25.53 2.80 -2.75
C ARG A 73 -25.67 2.23 -1.34
N GLY A 74 -25.06 1.07 -1.08
CA GLY A 74 -25.06 0.45 0.25
C GLY A 74 -24.34 1.29 1.29
N LEU A 75 -23.17 1.84 0.92
CA LEU A 75 -22.39 2.73 1.79
C LEU A 75 -23.06 4.11 1.96
N ASP A 76 -23.64 4.68 0.90
CA ASP A 76 -24.39 5.94 0.95
C ASP A 76 -25.60 5.88 1.90
N ALA A 77 -26.23 4.70 1.99
CA ALA A 77 -27.38 4.46 2.85
C ALA A 77 -27.02 4.37 4.35
N ILE A 78 -25.74 4.32 4.72
CA ILE A 78 -25.31 4.30 6.12
C ILE A 78 -25.53 5.71 6.70
N GLY A 79 -26.60 5.86 7.49
CA GLY A 79 -26.92 7.12 8.14
C GLY A 79 -26.11 7.39 9.41
N ARG A 80 -26.15 8.64 9.88
CA ARG A 80 -25.40 9.14 11.05
C ARG A 80 -25.61 8.35 12.35
N SER A 81 -26.85 7.87 12.57
CA SER A 81 -27.23 7.11 13.76
C SER A 81 -27.12 5.61 13.58
N SER A 82 -26.67 5.13 12.42
CA SER A 82 -26.56 3.71 12.14
C SER A 82 -25.51 3.06 13.02
N LEU A 83 -25.88 1.95 13.67
CA LEU A 83 -24.97 1.02 14.33
C LEU A 83 -24.90 -0.31 13.57
N ARG A 84 -25.31 -0.30 12.30
CA ARG A 84 -25.34 -1.47 11.41
C ARG A 84 -23.97 -1.66 10.76
N TYR A 85 -23.02 -2.19 11.54
CA TYR A 85 -21.68 -2.54 11.07
C TYR A 85 -21.70 -3.59 9.96
N ASP A 86 -22.71 -4.46 9.95
CA ASP A 86 -22.94 -5.42 8.88
C ASP A 86 -23.15 -4.74 7.52
N ASN A 87 -23.86 -3.61 7.46
CA ASN A 87 -24.02 -2.87 6.21
C ASN A 87 -22.69 -2.31 5.70
N LEU A 88 -21.82 -1.86 6.60
CA LEU A 88 -20.47 -1.42 6.25
C LEU A 88 -19.65 -2.59 5.72
N TYR A 89 -19.45 -3.62 6.54
CA TYR A 89 -18.50 -4.69 6.24
C TYR A 89 -18.94 -5.61 5.10
N ASN A 90 -20.25 -5.79 4.87
CA ASN A 90 -20.75 -6.55 3.73
C ASN A 90 -20.63 -5.79 2.40
N ALA A 91 -20.61 -4.46 2.44
CA ALA A 91 -20.49 -3.64 1.23
C ALA A 91 -19.03 -3.50 0.76
N LEU A 92 -18.07 -3.63 1.68
CA LEU A 92 -16.65 -3.52 1.39
C LEU A 92 -16.11 -4.74 0.63
N VAL A 93 -15.22 -4.47 -0.32
CA VAL A 93 -14.31 -5.41 -0.98
C VAL A 93 -13.03 -4.67 -1.38
N PRO A 94 -11.90 -5.37 -1.56
CA PRO A 94 -10.72 -4.78 -2.17
C PRO A 94 -11.03 -4.15 -3.54
N GLU A 95 -10.47 -2.96 -3.77
CA GLU A 95 -10.45 -2.26 -5.06
C GLU A 95 -9.23 -2.66 -5.91
N VAL A 96 -8.23 -3.25 -5.26
CA VAL A 96 -6.95 -3.67 -5.85
C VAL A 96 -6.67 -5.13 -5.51
N PHE A 97 -6.10 -5.84 -6.48
CA PHE A 97 -5.50 -7.15 -6.28
C PHE A 97 -4.03 -7.02 -5.93
N CYS A 98 -3.65 -7.59 -4.78
CA CYS A 98 -2.26 -7.82 -4.45
C CYS A 98 -1.94 -9.32 -4.58
N PRO A 99 -1.05 -9.73 -5.50
CA PRO A 99 -0.72 -11.15 -5.68
C PRO A 99 0.05 -11.74 -4.48
N ASP A 100 0.90 -10.93 -3.85
CA ASP A 100 1.74 -11.32 -2.71
C ASP A 100 1.25 -10.64 -1.43
N LEU A 101 -0.02 -10.86 -1.08
CA LEU A 101 -0.62 -10.31 0.14
C LEU A 101 -0.17 -11.12 1.36
N VAL A 102 0.50 -10.47 2.32
CA VAL A 102 1.07 -11.13 3.50
C VAL A 102 0.59 -10.42 4.76
N ARG A 103 0.16 -11.18 5.77
CA ARG A 103 -0.09 -10.64 7.11
C ARG A 103 1.22 -10.66 7.89
N VAL A 104 1.70 -9.49 8.30
CA VAL A 104 3.00 -9.29 8.96
C VAL A 104 2.79 -8.85 10.41
N GLY A 105 3.60 -9.37 11.35
CA GLY A 105 3.44 -9.16 12.79
C GLY A 105 2.60 -10.25 13.46
N ASN A 106 2.23 -10.00 14.71
CA ASN A 106 1.48 -10.93 15.56
C ASN A 106 0.23 -11.48 14.86
N VAL A 107 0.03 -12.80 14.97
CA VAL A 107 -1.06 -13.53 14.30
C VAL A 107 -2.46 -13.17 14.81
N LEU A 108 -2.56 -12.79 16.08
CA LEU A 108 -3.83 -12.36 16.68
C LEU A 108 -4.00 -10.86 16.43
N ASP A 109 -3.62 -10.03 17.39
CA ASP A 109 -3.79 -8.59 17.33
C ASP A 109 -2.47 -7.87 16.98
N GLY A 110 -2.56 -6.71 16.33
CA GLY A 110 -1.42 -5.85 15.96
C GLY A 110 -0.79 -6.11 14.58
N GLY A 111 -0.97 -7.31 14.01
CA GLY A 111 -0.48 -7.63 12.67
C GLY A 111 -1.27 -6.93 11.56
N LYS A 112 -0.61 -6.59 10.44
CA LYS A 112 -1.23 -5.86 9.32
C LYS A 112 -1.04 -6.58 7.99
N TYR A 113 -2.01 -6.47 7.08
CA TYR A 113 -1.86 -6.99 5.72
C TYR A 113 -1.04 -6.04 4.86
N VAL A 114 0.11 -6.51 4.37
CA VAL A 114 1.05 -5.78 3.52
C VAL A 114 1.00 -6.34 2.11
N CYS A 115 0.92 -5.45 1.11
CA CYS A 115 1.06 -5.86 -0.27
C CYS A 115 2.54 -6.00 -0.62
N ASN A 116 2.98 -7.21 -0.96
CA ASN A 116 4.33 -7.55 -1.42
C ASN A 116 5.46 -6.87 -0.61
N PRO A 117 5.66 -7.23 0.67
CA PRO A 117 6.69 -6.61 1.51
C PRO A 117 8.11 -6.77 0.97
N ARG A 118 8.37 -7.75 0.08
CA ARG A 118 9.67 -7.96 -0.57
C ARG A 118 10.01 -6.93 -1.65
N ALA A 119 9.03 -6.16 -2.11
CA ALA A 119 9.25 -5.08 -3.09
C ALA A 119 9.60 -3.73 -2.44
N MET A 120 9.65 -3.67 -1.11
CA MET A 120 10.03 -2.47 -0.36
C MET A 120 11.46 -2.02 -0.75
N PRO A 121 11.68 -0.72 -1.04
CA PRO A 121 13.00 -0.21 -1.40
C PRO A 121 13.94 -0.20 -0.20
N GLN A 122 15.24 -0.26 -0.49
CA GLN A 122 16.29 -0.13 0.53
C GLN A 122 16.32 1.30 1.09
N TYR A 123 16.68 1.45 2.36
CA TYR A 123 16.78 2.76 3.03
C TYR A 123 15.51 3.61 3.02
N CYS A 124 14.35 2.95 2.94
CA CYS A 124 13.03 3.55 2.99
C CYS A 124 12.71 4.13 4.38
N SER A 125 11.57 4.79 4.52
CA SER A 125 11.07 5.34 5.79
C SER A 125 9.75 4.66 6.16
N ILE A 126 9.67 4.18 7.41
CA ILE A 126 8.48 3.52 7.97
C ILE A 126 8.04 4.32 9.20
N TYR A 127 6.77 4.68 9.25
CA TYR A 127 6.16 5.40 10.37
C TYR A 127 5.13 4.50 11.04
N SER A 128 5.31 4.24 12.33
CA SER A 128 4.44 3.38 13.14
C SER A 128 3.89 4.16 14.32
N LEU A 129 2.59 4.40 14.31
CA LEU A 129 1.89 5.27 15.27
C LEU A 129 0.97 4.40 16.15
N GLY A 130 1.02 4.66 17.45
CA GLY A 130 0.39 3.84 18.49
C GLY A 130 1.03 2.47 18.58
N LEU A 131 2.09 2.40 19.39
CA LEU A 131 2.88 1.20 19.56
C LEU A 131 2.35 0.37 20.72
N ARG A 132 2.04 1.01 21.86
CA ARG A 132 1.48 0.38 23.07
C ARG A 132 2.20 -0.92 23.48
N GLU A 133 3.53 -0.88 23.53
CA GLU A 133 4.44 -2.01 23.79
C GLU A 133 4.42 -3.15 22.76
N GLU A 134 3.66 -3.00 21.67
CA GLU A 134 3.54 -3.97 20.57
C GLU A 134 4.36 -3.49 19.37
N ILE A 135 5.40 -4.24 19.03
CA ILE A 135 6.33 -3.91 17.92
C ILE A 135 6.55 -5.10 16.98
N SER A 136 5.65 -6.08 16.99
CA SER A 136 5.79 -7.29 16.17
C SER A 136 5.79 -6.96 14.68
N PHE A 137 4.84 -6.13 14.22
CA PHE A 137 4.76 -5.66 12.85
C PHE A 137 6.06 -4.95 12.45
N ASP A 138 6.48 -3.97 13.26
CA ASP A 138 7.67 -3.15 13.05
C ASP A 138 8.96 -3.97 12.89
N ARG A 139 9.12 -5.01 13.73
CA ARG A 139 10.26 -5.92 13.65
C ARG A 139 10.21 -6.79 12.41
N GLU A 140 9.08 -7.45 12.16
CA GLU A 140 8.95 -8.43 11.08
C GLU A 140 8.95 -7.75 9.70
N ILE A 141 8.41 -6.55 9.56
CA ILE A 141 8.44 -5.84 8.27
C ILE A 141 9.87 -5.46 7.86
N GLN A 142 10.73 -5.12 8.82
CA GLN A 142 12.14 -4.82 8.58
C GLN A 142 12.93 -6.04 8.09
N GLU A 143 12.54 -7.26 8.49
CA GLU A 143 13.20 -8.51 8.05
C GLU A 143 13.14 -8.68 6.53
N PHE A 144 12.05 -8.24 5.88
CA PHE A 144 11.88 -8.32 4.43
C PHE A 144 12.89 -7.49 3.63
N ASN A 145 13.54 -6.53 4.29
CA ASN A 145 14.44 -5.57 3.64
C ASN A 145 15.80 -5.46 4.34
N ASN A 146 16.21 -6.53 5.03
CA ASN A 146 17.46 -6.63 5.77
C ASN A 146 17.69 -5.46 6.73
N PHE A 147 16.63 -4.98 7.38
CA PHE A 147 16.67 -3.93 8.39
C PHE A 147 17.26 -2.58 7.90
N THR A 148 17.13 -2.29 6.59
CA THR A 148 17.74 -1.08 6.02
C THR A 148 16.87 0.17 6.10
N CYS A 149 15.56 0.05 6.29
CA CYS A 149 14.68 1.21 6.40
C CYS A 149 14.87 1.93 7.72
N ARG A 150 14.69 3.26 7.73
CA ARG A 150 14.56 4.06 8.95
C ARG A 150 13.15 3.86 9.48
N LEU A 151 13.04 3.47 10.74
CA LEU A 151 11.77 3.20 11.37
C LEU A 151 11.50 4.23 12.47
N HIS A 152 10.37 4.92 12.40
CA HIS A 152 9.98 5.99 13.31
C HIS A 152 8.71 5.59 14.07
N GLY A 153 8.88 5.32 15.36
CA GLY A 153 7.82 4.87 16.25
C GLY A 153 7.34 5.99 17.15
N TYR A 154 6.04 6.27 17.14
CA TYR A 154 5.43 7.33 17.96
C TYR A 154 4.23 6.81 18.75
N ASP A 155 4.24 7.09 20.05
CA ASP A 155 3.16 6.73 20.97
C ASP A 155 2.94 7.85 21.98
N MET A 156 1.71 8.07 22.44
CA MET A 156 1.44 9.11 23.44
C MET A 156 2.07 8.80 24.81
N THR A 157 2.39 7.53 25.06
CA THR A 157 3.03 7.04 26.28
C THR A 157 4.47 6.59 26.04
N PRO A 158 5.39 6.87 26.98
CA PRO A 158 6.73 6.30 26.92
C PRO A 158 6.70 4.77 26.94
N GLN A 159 7.47 4.16 26.03
CA GLN A 159 7.62 2.71 25.95
C GLN A 159 8.65 2.21 26.97
N SER A 160 8.56 0.94 27.36
CA SER A 160 9.51 0.30 28.25
C SER A 160 10.94 0.31 27.67
N ALA A 161 11.95 0.30 28.55
CA ALA A 161 13.34 0.23 28.11
C ALA A 161 13.64 -1.04 27.30
N HIS A 162 12.91 -2.12 27.56
CA HIS A 162 13.01 -3.36 26.78
C HIS A 162 12.58 -3.12 25.32
N VAL A 163 11.37 -2.58 25.13
CA VAL A 163 10.83 -2.27 23.80
C VAL A 163 11.68 -1.22 23.07
N ALA A 164 12.12 -0.16 23.75
CA ALA A 164 12.99 0.86 23.16
C ALA A 164 14.33 0.27 22.65
N ASN A 165 14.93 -0.65 23.41
CA ASN A 165 16.17 -1.33 22.98
C ASN A 165 15.94 -2.27 21.79
N GLN A 166 14.82 -2.99 21.76
CA GLN A 166 14.45 -3.82 20.62
C GLN A 166 14.22 -2.97 19.36
N TYR A 167 13.49 -1.86 19.47
CA TYR A 167 13.25 -0.94 18.37
C TYR A 167 14.55 -0.35 17.80
N LYS A 168 15.48 0.03 18.68
CA LYS A 168 16.80 0.51 18.25
C LYS A 168 17.58 -0.56 17.49
N SER A 169 17.45 -1.84 17.85
CA SER A 169 18.16 -2.93 17.19
C SER A 169 17.67 -3.22 15.76
N ILE A 170 16.49 -2.70 15.38
CA ILE A 170 15.89 -2.84 14.05
C ILE A 170 15.91 -1.53 13.24
N ASN A 171 16.94 -0.70 13.46
CA ASN A 171 17.09 0.63 12.84
C ASN A 171 15.92 1.58 13.12
N GLY A 172 15.34 1.46 14.32
CA GLY A 172 14.20 2.24 14.76
C GLY A 172 14.54 3.32 15.79
N GLU A 173 13.80 4.42 15.75
CA GLU A 173 13.79 5.47 16.75
C GLU A 173 12.38 5.64 17.31
N MET A 174 12.26 5.72 18.64
CA MET A 174 10.98 5.92 19.32
C MET A 174 10.92 7.28 20.01
N ARG A 175 9.75 7.92 19.99
CA ARG A 175 9.47 9.12 20.79
C ARG A 175 8.07 9.08 21.39
N ALA A 176 7.98 9.49 22.66
CA ALA A 176 6.71 9.68 23.34
C ALA A 176 6.08 11.02 22.96
N LEU A 177 5.09 11.01 22.08
CA LEU A 177 4.37 12.19 21.58
C LEU A 177 2.97 11.84 21.07
N THR A 178 2.09 12.83 21.03
CA THR A 178 0.73 12.67 20.51
C THR A 178 0.68 13.13 19.06
N ILE A 179 0.10 12.32 18.17
CA ILE A 179 -0.18 12.72 16.78
C ILE A 179 -1.50 13.50 16.74
N GLY A 180 -1.51 14.62 16.03
CA GLY A 180 -2.70 15.43 15.83
C GLY A 180 -2.72 16.15 14.48
N PRO A 181 -3.81 16.90 14.18
CA PRO A 181 -3.97 17.61 12.91
C PRO A 181 -3.01 18.81 12.75
N LYS A 182 -2.42 19.29 13.85
CA LYS A 182 -1.51 20.43 13.89
C LYS A 182 -0.52 20.27 15.03
N THR A 183 0.71 20.75 14.84
CA THR A 183 1.72 20.83 15.90
C THR A 183 1.37 21.90 16.94
N ASP A 184 1.38 21.48 18.20
CA ASP A 184 1.35 22.27 19.42
C ASP A 184 2.37 21.65 20.38
N SER A 185 3.63 22.07 20.24
CA SER A 185 4.75 21.53 21.03
C SER A 185 4.59 21.78 22.53
N SER A 186 3.82 22.79 22.94
CA SER A 186 3.52 23.06 24.35
C SER A 186 2.69 21.96 25.00
N LYS A 187 1.98 21.18 24.19
CA LYS A 187 1.16 20.03 24.62
C LYS A 187 1.72 18.68 24.17
N ASN A 188 2.94 18.66 23.63
CA ASN A 188 3.53 17.45 23.04
C ASN A 188 2.67 16.84 21.92
N VAL A 189 1.93 17.68 21.18
CA VAL A 189 1.11 17.26 20.03
C VAL A 189 1.81 17.68 18.75
N TYR A 190 1.93 16.77 17.78
CA TYR A 190 2.65 16.98 16.53
C TYR A 190 1.82 16.58 15.33
N PHE A 191 1.85 17.43 14.30
CA PHE A 191 1.43 17.04 12.96
C PHE A 191 2.47 16.09 12.37
N LEU A 192 2.02 14.94 11.84
CA LEU A 192 2.92 13.91 11.32
C LEU A 192 3.88 14.45 10.25
N GLY A 193 3.42 15.35 9.37
CA GLY A 193 4.26 15.92 8.32
C GLY A 193 5.44 16.75 8.83
N ASP A 194 5.31 17.38 10.02
CA ASP A 194 6.42 18.10 10.64
C ASP A 194 7.48 17.10 11.14
N LEU A 195 7.07 15.92 11.61
CA LEU A 195 7.97 14.85 12.04
C LEU A 195 8.71 14.25 10.84
N VAL A 196 7.99 13.94 9.76
CA VAL A 196 8.58 13.49 8.47
C VAL A 196 9.67 14.45 8.01
N THR A 197 9.35 15.75 7.98
CA THR A 197 10.31 16.79 7.60
C THR A 197 11.50 16.85 8.55
N SER A 198 11.27 16.75 9.87
CA SER A 198 12.35 16.81 10.87
C SER A 198 13.29 15.60 10.83
N ASN A 199 12.81 14.45 10.37
CA ASN A 199 13.61 13.25 10.16
C ASN A 199 14.38 13.27 8.84
N ASN A 200 14.24 14.34 8.04
CA ASN A 200 14.78 14.49 6.68
C ASN A 200 14.25 13.43 5.70
N ASP A 201 13.03 12.95 5.91
CA ASP A 201 12.33 12.12 4.94
C ASP A 201 11.50 13.00 3.99
N THR A 202 11.43 12.62 2.71
CA THR A 202 10.59 13.31 1.71
C THR A 202 9.29 12.57 1.43
N ASP A 203 9.32 11.25 1.62
CA ASP A 203 8.22 10.33 1.33
C ASP A 203 8.13 9.33 2.47
N VAL A 204 6.96 8.70 2.63
CA VAL A 204 6.74 7.62 3.57
C VAL A 204 6.53 6.34 2.76
N GLU A 205 7.30 5.29 3.03
CA GLU A 205 7.04 4.02 2.35
C GLU A 205 5.80 3.36 2.96
N PHE A 206 5.85 3.16 4.27
CA PHE A 206 4.80 2.50 5.04
C PHE A 206 4.36 3.35 6.21
N LEU A 207 3.04 3.55 6.33
CA LEU A 207 2.40 4.22 7.46
C LEU A 207 1.49 3.23 8.19
N LYS A 208 1.91 2.74 9.35
CA LYS A 208 1.02 2.08 10.31
C LYS A 208 0.42 3.15 11.23
N MET A 209 -0.90 3.23 11.30
CA MET A 209 -1.61 4.20 12.13
C MET A 209 -2.73 3.51 12.90
N ASP A 210 -2.57 3.47 14.22
CA ASP A 210 -3.58 3.09 15.20
C ASP A 210 -3.41 4.07 16.37
N ILE A 211 -4.27 5.07 16.47
CA ILE A 211 -4.13 6.18 17.42
C ILE A 211 -5.47 6.50 18.10
N GLU A 212 -6.29 5.46 18.32
CA GLU A 212 -7.46 5.46 19.19
C GLU A 212 -8.46 6.61 18.88
N GLY A 213 -8.78 6.79 17.60
CA GLY A 213 -9.77 7.77 17.12
C GLY A 213 -9.16 9.05 16.54
N ALA A 214 -7.88 9.33 16.79
CA ALA A 214 -7.20 10.49 16.21
C ALA A 214 -6.95 10.35 14.69
N GLU A 215 -7.19 9.17 14.10
CA GLU A 215 -7.06 8.90 12.67
C GLU A 215 -8.01 9.80 11.85
N HIS A 216 -9.24 9.98 12.36
CA HIS A 216 -10.30 10.79 11.74
C HIS A 216 -9.91 12.25 11.53
N THR A 217 -9.01 12.76 12.37
CA THR A 217 -8.61 14.17 12.32
C THR A 217 -7.20 14.35 11.76
N SER A 218 -6.34 13.35 11.86
CA SER A 218 -4.90 13.50 11.57
C SER A 218 -4.49 12.95 10.21
N LEU A 219 -5.13 11.89 9.71
CA LEU A 219 -4.67 11.21 8.50
C LEU A 219 -4.87 12.06 7.24
N ILE A 220 -6.07 12.61 7.01
CA ILE A 220 -6.37 13.37 5.78
C ILE A 220 -5.51 14.64 5.65
N PRO A 221 -5.34 15.48 6.68
CA PRO A 221 -4.42 16.62 6.59
C PRO A 221 -2.98 16.23 6.27
N PHE A 222 -2.53 15.04 6.68
CA PHE A 222 -1.22 14.50 6.32
C PHE A 222 -1.18 14.10 4.84
N LEU A 223 -2.13 13.27 4.39
CA LEU A 223 -2.17 12.75 3.01
C LEU A 223 -2.42 13.83 1.95
N GLN A 224 -2.92 15.01 2.34
CA GLN A 224 -3.02 16.17 1.45
C GLN A 224 -1.67 16.82 1.10
N LYS A 225 -0.61 16.52 1.85
CA LYS A 225 0.71 17.16 1.74
C LYS A 225 1.84 16.17 1.52
N PHE A 226 1.68 14.95 2.03
CA PHE A 226 2.68 13.89 1.97
C PHE A 226 2.03 12.62 1.45
N THR A 227 2.84 11.75 0.87
CA THR A 227 2.40 10.45 0.36
C THR A 227 3.00 9.34 1.21
N ALA A 228 2.17 8.35 1.55
CA ALA A 228 2.59 7.06 2.06
C ALA A 228 2.38 6.03 0.95
N CYS A 229 3.34 5.18 0.58
CA CYS A 229 3.10 4.20 -0.48
C CYS A 229 2.04 3.16 -0.08
N GLN A 230 2.11 2.64 1.14
CA GLN A 230 1.03 1.84 1.74
C GLN A 230 0.66 2.38 3.13
N ILE A 231 -0.64 2.30 3.45
CA ILE A 231 -1.19 2.70 4.75
C ILE A 231 -1.83 1.48 5.39
N PHE A 232 -1.51 1.22 6.64
CA PHE A 232 -2.08 0.19 7.50
C PHE A 232 -2.80 0.88 8.66
N LEU A 233 -4.11 0.96 8.57
CA LEU A 233 -4.93 1.81 9.41
C LEU A 233 -5.86 0.95 10.27
N GLU A 234 -5.77 1.05 11.60
CA GLU A 234 -6.88 0.62 12.45
C GLU A 234 -7.80 1.81 12.65
N LEU A 235 -9.06 1.66 12.22
CA LEU A 235 -10.03 2.72 12.35
C LEU A 235 -11.07 2.38 13.40
N HIS A 236 -11.25 3.31 14.34
CA HIS A 236 -12.20 3.23 15.44
C HIS A 236 -13.44 4.08 15.16
N GLY A 237 -14.64 3.61 15.47
CA GLY A 237 -15.83 4.45 15.51
C GLY A 237 -17.08 3.80 14.95
N LYS A 238 -18.05 4.65 14.59
CA LYS A 238 -19.33 4.26 13.99
C LYS A 238 -19.17 3.92 12.52
N PRO A 239 -20.11 3.14 11.94
CA PRO A 239 -20.08 2.81 10.52
C PRO A 239 -19.93 4.02 9.60
N ILE A 240 -20.66 5.12 9.87
CA ILE A 240 -20.59 6.35 9.05
C ILE A 240 -19.20 7.02 9.11
N GLU A 241 -18.53 6.97 10.26
CA GLU A 241 -17.20 7.58 10.44
C GLU A 241 -16.16 6.82 9.61
N HIS A 242 -16.28 5.48 9.55
CA HIS A 242 -15.50 4.66 8.63
C HIS A 242 -15.77 5.06 7.17
N VAL A 243 -17.04 5.08 6.75
CA VAL A 243 -17.40 5.42 5.37
C VAL A 243 -16.82 6.77 4.95
N ILE A 244 -16.88 7.78 5.81
CA ILE A 244 -16.33 9.12 5.54
C ILE A 244 -14.81 9.04 5.34
N LEU A 245 -14.07 8.45 6.27
CA LEU A 245 -12.61 8.43 6.17
C LEU A 245 -12.12 7.58 5.00
N LEU A 246 -12.72 6.41 4.76
CA LEU A 246 -12.40 5.55 3.61
C LEU A 246 -12.62 6.28 2.28
N GLN A 247 -13.70 7.06 2.17
CA GLN A 247 -13.99 7.89 1.00
C GLN A 247 -12.95 9.00 0.81
N GLN A 248 -12.55 9.68 1.89
CA GLN A 248 -11.55 10.74 1.83
C GLN A 248 -10.17 10.21 1.45
N ILE A 249 -9.77 9.05 1.98
CA ILE A 249 -8.54 8.35 1.57
C ILE A 249 -8.62 8.03 0.06
N ALA A 250 -9.74 7.50 -0.42
CA ALA A 250 -9.92 7.16 -1.83
C ALA A 250 -9.90 8.39 -2.78
N GLN A 251 -10.31 9.57 -2.30
CA GLN A 251 -10.19 10.83 -3.04
C GLN A 251 -8.73 11.30 -3.19
N LEU A 252 -7.83 10.82 -2.34
CA LEU A 252 -6.40 11.12 -2.38
C LEU A 252 -5.59 10.03 -3.10
N ASN A 253 -6.21 9.35 -4.08
CA ASN A 253 -5.58 8.31 -4.91
C ASN A 253 -5.00 7.14 -4.11
N TYR A 254 -5.72 6.71 -3.08
CA TYR A 254 -5.47 5.43 -2.43
C TYR A 254 -6.57 4.45 -2.79
N ALA A 255 -6.21 3.17 -2.91
CA ALA A 255 -7.15 2.11 -3.17
C ALA A 255 -7.05 1.03 -2.10
N LEU A 256 -8.21 0.54 -1.64
CA LEU A 256 -8.28 -0.51 -0.64
C LEU A 256 -7.79 -1.83 -1.24
N PHE A 257 -6.84 -2.51 -0.59
CA PHE A 257 -6.42 -3.86 -1.00
C PHE A 257 -6.69 -4.93 0.05
N SER A 258 -6.90 -4.57 1.32
CA SER A 258 -7.30 -5.50 2.37
C SER A 258 -8.09 -4.79 3.47
N TYR A 259 -8.94 -5.54 4.17
CA TYR A 259 -9.52 -5.11 5.44
C TYR A 259 -9.76 -6.33 6.35
N GLU A 260 -9.59 -6.16 7.65
CA GLU A 260 -9.80 -7.19 8.67
C GLU A 260 -10.66 -6.60 9.80
N ILE A 261 -11.87 -7.15 9.97
CA ILE A 261 -12.78 -6.72 11.04
C ILE A 261 -12.16 -7.14 12.36
N ASN A 262 -12.07 -6.22 13.33
CA ASN A 262 -11.51 -6.55 14.63
C ASN A 262 -12.39 -7.60 15.33
N GLY A 263 -11.82 -8.76 15.64
CA GLY A 263 -12.54 -9.89 16.22
C GLY A 263 -13.07 -9.63 17.63
N ASN A 264 -12.49 -8.65 18.34
CA ASN A 264 -12.91 -8.24 19.68
C ASN A 264 -14.03 -7.19 19.65
N SER A 265 -14.10 -6.36 18.60
CA SER A 265 -15.11 -5.32 18.49
C SER A 265 -15.44 -4.98 17.04
N LEU A 266 -16.73 -4.99 16.69
CA LEU A 266 -17.20 -4.49 15.40
C LEU A 266 -17.04 -2.97 15.24
N THR A 267 -16.67 -2.24 16.29
CA THR A 267 -16.41 -0.79 16.23
C THR A 267 -15.00 -0.44 15.75
N ALA A 268 -14.18 -1.45 15.44
CA ALA A 268 -12.83 -1.29 14.94
C ALA A 268 -12.61 -2.20 13.73
N CYS A 269 -11.82 -1.73 12.78
CA CYS A 269 -11.43 -2.52 11.62
C CYS A 269 -10.08 -2.05 11.09
N GLU A 270 -9.26 -3.02 10.71
CA GLU A 270 -8.01 -2.83 10.01
C GLU A 270 -8.29 -2.61 8.54
N TYR A 271 -7.63 -1.64 7.94
CA TYR A 271 -7.68 -1.34 6.52
C TYR A 271 -6.28 -1.20 5.96
N SER A 272 -6.08 -1.70 4.76
CA SER A 272 -4.80 -1.60 4.07
C SER A 272 -4.99 -0.98 2.69
N PHE A 273 -4.31 0.13 2.47
CA PHE A 273 -4.40 0.94 1.27
C PHE A 273 -3.06 1.05 0.56
N ILE A 274 -3.11 1.15 -0.76
CA ILE A 274 -1.94 1.44 -1.60
C ILE A 274 -2.21 2.71 -2.39
N HIS A 275 -1.23 3.62 -2.45
CA HIS A 275 -1.29 4.76 -3.35
C HIS A 275 -1.23 4.28 -4.80
N LEU A 276 -2.03 4.86 -5.69
CA LEU A 276 -2.14 4.39 -7.09
C LEU A 276 -0.79 4.38 -7.81
N ASP A 277 0.09 5.33 -7.50
CA ASP A 277 1.42 5.42 -8.13
C ASP A 277 2.40 4.35 -7.61
N CYS A 278 2.14 3.74 -6.45
CA CYS A 278 2.99 2.68 -5.90
C CYS A 278 2.55 1.28 -6.34
N MET A 279 1.43 1.14 -7.07
CA MET A 279 0.89 -0.16 -7.45
C MET A 279 1.86 -0.99 -8.29
N GLU A 280 2.55 -0.37 -9.25
CA GLU A 280 3.51 -1.06 -10.11
C GLU A 280 4.68 -1.66 -9.30
N GLN A 281 5.26 -0.86 -8.39
CA GLN A 281 6.35 -1.28 -7.50
C GLN A 281 5.98 -2.55 -6.72
N TYR A 282 4.77 -2.59 -6.18
CA TYR A 282 4.28 -3.70 -5.36
C TYR A 282 3.65 -4.84 -6.17
N GLY A 283 3.61 -4.74 -7.50
CA GLY A 283 3.00 -5.74 -8.38
C GLY A 283 1.47 -5.83 -8.23
N ALA A 284 0.86 -4.79 -7.68
CA ALA A 284 -0.57 -4.69 -7.48
C ALA A 284 -1.29 -4.32 -8.79
N SER A 285 -2.54 -4.75 -8.94
CA SER A 285 -3.32 -4.45 -10.14
C SER A 285 -4.73 -4.00 -9.79
N MET A 286 -5.24 -3.02 -10.55
CA MET A 286 -6.53 -2.40 -10.28
C MET A 286 -7.65 -3.40 -10.53
N TRP A 287 -8.61 -3.54 -9.62
CA TRP A 287 -9.88 -4.18 -9.91
C TRP A 287 -10.92 -3.14 -10.30
N LYS A 288 -11.39 -2.37 -9.31
CA LYS A 288 -12.38 -1.33 -9.53
C LYS A 288 -12.43 -0.38 -8.34
N LEU A 289 -12.14 0.89 -8.59
CA LEU A 289 -12.41 1.96 -7.64
C LEU A 289 -13.92 2.17 -7.50
N TYR A 290 -14.42 2.18 -6.27
CA TYR A 290 -15.79 2.51 -5.90
C TYR A 290 -15.87 3.43 -4.67
N LEU A 291 -14.92 3.35 -3.73
CA LEU A 291 -14.95 4.13 -2.47
C LEU A 291 -14.96 5.63 -2.72
N LYS A 292 -14.17 6.09 -3.71
CA LYS A 292 -14.14 7.51 -4.08
C LYS A 292 -15.49 8.05 -4.59
N PHE A 293 -16.38 7.19 -5.07
CA PHE A 293 -17.70 7.59 -5.59
C PHE A 293 -18.80 7.56 -4.54
N VAL A 294 -18.50 7.11 -3.32
CA VAL A 294 -19.40 7.20 -2.17
C VAL A 294 -19.62 8.68 -1.85
N THR A 295 -20.87 9.02 -1.53
CA THR A 295 -21.30 10.34 -1.07
C THR A 295 -21.92 10.16 0.32
N PRO A 296 -21.08 10.01 1.36
CA PRO A 296 -21.56 9.72 2.70
C PRO A 296 -22.51 10.82 3.17
N SER A 297 -23.58 10.42 3.86
CA SER A 297 -24.44 11.37 4.57
C SER A 297 -23.57 12.15 5.56
N LYS A 298 -23.17 13.39 5.19
CA LYS A 298 -22.23 14.23 5.96
C LYS A 298 -22.62 14.27 7.44
N LEU A 299 -21.66 14.36 8.36
CA LEU A 299 -21.88 14.56 9.81
C LEU A 299 -22.73 15.80 10.11
#